data_AF-A0A5C7NB94-F1
#
_entry.id   AF-A0A5C7NB94-F1
#
_cell.length_a   1.000
_cell.length_b   1.000
_cell.length_c   1.000
_cell.angle_alpha   90.00
_cell.angle_beta   90.00
_cell.angle_gamma   90.00
#
_symmetry.space_group_name_H-M   'P 1'
#
loop_
_entity.id
_entity.type
_entity.pdbx_description
1 polymer ?
#
loop_
_entity_poly.entity_id
_entity_poly.type
_entity_poly.pdbx_seq_one_letter_code
_entity_poly.pdbx_strand_id
1 'polypeptide(L)'
;MKIPYQKNYLNRLKNYLKIKILGIIPRTIDDDELLVRGIVSPLFVKKKKLTHNAFLPPPGKTEVSLLRHSYTSDDFCKQHAQSLNIKNQTYTGLATFLNQHIAIITDKNNFSVKAKILASPLNKRFELIKSKLLHKMHPGLPMHADLVYSEPLQKGVVATEHRLFADEILRVSNYFPDPEPSVITKYWRGKSLCWEPNSEGSCEAKVQS
;
A
#
# COMPACT_ATOMS: atom_id res chain seq x y z
N MET A 1 5.04 -25.08 -28.44
CA MET A 1 4.55 -23.93 -27.65
C MET A 1 4.81 -24.24 -26.17
N LYS A 2 5.91 -23.74 -25.58
CA LYS A 2 6.27 -24.04 -24.19
C LYS A 2 5.45 -23.15 -23.26
N ILE A 3 4.64 -23.76 -22.40
CA ILE A 3 3.70 -23.07 -21.50
C ILE A 3 4.51 -22.19 -20.51
N PRO A 4 4.42 -20.85 -20.58
CA PRO A 4 5.15 -19.93 -19.69
C PRO A 4 4.74 -20.06 -18.21
N TYR A 5 3.59 -20.71 -17.96
CA TYR A 5 2.93 -20.79 -16.67
C TYR A 5 3.67 -21.66 -15.63
N GLN A 6 4.30 -22.77 -16.05
CA GLN A 6 4.92 -23.73 -15.10
C GLN A 6 6.20 -23.19 -14.45
N LYS A 7 7.01 -22.40 -15.17
CA LYS A 7 8.20 -21.74 -14.59
C LYS A 7 7.83 -20.73 -13.51
N ASN A 8 6.69 -20.06 -13.67
CA ASN A 8 6.22 -19.07 -12.70
C ASN A 8 5.76 -19.74 -11.39
N TYR A 9 5.13 -20.91 -11.47
CA TYR A 9 4.70 -21.67 -10.29
C TYR A 9 5.88 -22.12 -9.40
N LEU A 10 6.94 -22.70 -9.98
CA LEU A 10 8.09 -23.15 -9.20
C LEU A 10 8.85 -21.97 -8.54
N ASN A 11 8.95 -20.83 -9.22
CA ASN A 11 9.52 -19.62 -8.64
C ASN A 11 8.66 -19.10 -7.48
N ARG A 12 7.33 -19.09 -7.64
CA ARG A 12 6.39 -18.76 -6.57
C ARG A 12 6.53 -19.69 -5.37
N LEU A 13 6.64 -21.00 -5.59
CA LEU A 13 6.80 -21.98 -4.51
C LEU A 13 8.14 -21.81 -3.78
N LYS A 14 9.24 -21.60 -4.52
CA LYS A 14 10.56 -21.31 -3.92
C LYS A 14 10.54 -20.01 -3.12
N ASN A 15 9.93 -18.95 -3.66
CA ASN A 15 9.75 -17.69 -2.95
C ASN A 15 8.90 -17.90 -1.69
N TYR A 16 7.79 -18.61 -1.79
CA TYR A 16 6.94 -18.95 -0.64
C TYR A 16 7.72 -19.66 0.46
N LEU A 17 8.47 -20.72 0.13
CA LEU A 17 9.30 -21.44 1.09
C LEU A 17 10.38 -20.54 1.70
N LYS A 18 11.05 -19.72 0.89
CA LYS A 18 12.07 -18.77 1.36
C LYS A 18 11.49 -17.72 2.31
N ILE A 19 10.28 -17.24 2.05
CA ILE A 19 9.59 -16.25 2.88
C ILE A 19 9.10 -16.90 4.19
N LYS A 20 8.51 -18.10 4.09
CA LYS A 20 7.89 -18.79 5.21
C LYS A 20 8.90 -19.41 6.16
N ILE A 21 9.96 -20.02 5.62
CA ILE A 21 10.98 -20.72 6.41
C ILE A 21 12.11 -19.77 6.80
N LEU A 22 12.62 -18.99 5.85
CA LEU A 22 13.82 -18.19 6.07
C LEU A 22 13.50 -16.72 6.37
N GLY A 23 12.23 -16.30 6.38
CA GLY A 23 11.85 -14.92 6.69
C GLY A 23 12.49 -13.86 5.78
N ILE A 24 13.00 -14.23 4.60
CA ILE A 24 13.70 -13.30 3.71
C ILE A 24 12.67 -12.48 2.94
N ILE A 25 12.89 -11.17 2.89
CA ILE A 25 12.09 -10.21 2.12
C ILE A 25 12.88 -9.85 0.85
N PRO A 26 12.40 -10.20 -0.36
CA PRO A 26 13.02 -9.79 -1.61
C PRO A 26 13.02 -8.27 -1.77
N ARG A 27 14.03 -7.69 -2.42
CA ARG A 27 14.02 -6.25 -2.75
C ARG A 27 13.13 -5.91 -3.94
N THR A 28 12.94 -6.88 -4.83
CA THR A 28 11.93 -6.79 -5.88
C THR A 28 10.56 -7.01 -5.25
N ILE A 29 9.57 -6.27 -5.74
CA ILE A 29 8.17 -6.42 -5.35
C ILE A 29 7.48 -7.12 -6.51
N ASP A 30 6.87 -8.26 -6.22
CA ASP A 30 6.19 -9.05 -7.25
C ASP A 30 4.90 -8.33 -7.70
N ASP A 31 4.45 -8.60 -8.93
CA ASP A 31 3.27 -7.96 -9.53
C ASP A 31 1.98 -8.23 -8.73
N ASP A 32 1.84 -9.44 -8.19
CA ASP A 32 0.72 -9.89 -7.37
C ASP A 32 0.89 -9.59 -5.87
N GLU A 33 1.91 -8.82 -5.49
CA GLU A 33 2.15 -8.50 -4.10
C GLU A 33 1.13 -7.47 -3.58
N LEU A 34 0.48 -7.83 -2.46
CA LEU A 34 -0.52 -6.99 -1.81
C LEU A 34 0.16 -5.86 -1.01
N LEU A 35 -0.17 -4.63 -1.36
CA LEU A 35 0.32 -3.42 -0.71
C LEU A 35 -0.77 -2.80 0.15
N VAL A 36 -0.40 -2.33 1.34
CA VAL A 36 -1.32 -1.79 2.35
C VAL A 36 -0.94 -0.35 2.68
N ARG A 37 -1.93 0.54 2.69
CA ARG A 37 -1.82 1.93 3.10
C ARG A 37 -2.61 2.18 4.37
N GLY A 38 -1.99 2.83 5.35
CA GLY A 38 -2.67 3.34 6.54
C GLY A 38 -3.61 4.50 6.20
N ILE A 39 -4.88 4.41 6.60
CA ILE A 39 -5.89 5.43 6.30
C ILE A 39 -6.25 6.25 7.54
N VAL A 40 -6.25 7.57 7.40
CA VAL A 40 -6.59 8.55 8.45
C VAL A 40 -7.66 9.53 7.99
N SER A 41 -8.45 10.03 8.93
CA SER A 41 -9.54 10.99 8.72
C SER A 41 -9.26 12.29 9.49
N PRO A 42 -9.69 13.46 8.96
CA PRO A 42 -10.44 13.69 7.72
C PRO A 42 -9.62 13.76 6.42
N LEU A 43 -8.30 13.56 6.45
CA LEU A 43 -7.44 13.79 5.28
C LEU A 43 -7.73 12.85 4.10
N PHE A 44 -7.88 11.55 4.36
CA PHE A 44 -8.04 10.54 3.32
C PHE A 44 -9.49 10.09 3.15
N VAL A 45 -10.36 10.35 4.12
CA VAL A 45 -11.76 9.92 4.12
C VAL A 45 -12.69 11.12 4.22
N LYS A 46 -13.65 11.20 3.30
CA LYS A 46 -14.71 12.21 3.31
C LYS A 46 -16.06 11.51 3.19
N LYS A 47 -17.00 11.81 4.08
CA LYS A 47 -18.34 11.17 4.11
C LYS A 47 -18.24 9.63 4.07
N LYS A 48 -17.34 9.04 4.87
CA LYS A 48 -17.04 7.60 4.94
C LYS A 48 -16.50 6.97 3.63
N LYS A 49 -16.16 7.77 2.62
CA LYS A 49 -15.55 7.30 1.37
C LYS A 49 -14.08 7.68 1.31
N LEU A 50 -13.24 6.74 0.86
CA LEU A 50 -11.84 7.00 0.58
C LEU A 50 -11.73 8.02 -0.57
N THR A 51 -10.71 8.88 -0.50
CA THR A 51 -10.45 9.94 -1.48
C THR A 51 -9.04 9.78 -2.05
N HIS A 52 -8.74 10.39 -3.21
CA HIS A 52 -7.41 10.30 -3.82
C HIS A 52 -6.28 10.83 -2.94
N ASN A 53 -6.59 11.69 -1.95
CA ASN A 53 -5.59 12.17 -1.00
C ASN A 53 -4.88 11.03 -0.26
N ALA A 54 -5.50 9.84 -0.15
CA ALA A 54 -4.87 8.65 0.41
C ALA A 54 -3.60 8.22 -0.35
N PHE A 55 -3.56 8.51 -1.65
CA PHE A 55 -2.52 8.11 -2.59
C PHE A 55 -1.74 9.29 -3.16
N LEU A 56 -1.99 10.53 -2.71
CA LEU A 56 -1.15 11.67 -3.05
C LEU A 56 0.03 11.79 -2.07
N PRO A 57 1.25 12.08 -2.55
CA PRO A 57 2.36 12.38 -1.65
C PRO A 57 2.12 13.75 -0.98
N PRO A 58 2.72 14.01 0.20
CA PRO A 58 2.68 15.33 0.80
C PRO A 58 3.30 16.41 -0.13
N PRO A 59 2.93 17.69 0.01
CA PRO A 59 3.56 18.76 -0.77
C PRO A 59 5.09 18.77 -0.64
N GLY A 60 5.78 18.87 -1.77
CA GLY A 60 7.24 18.82 -1.87
C GLY A 60 7.83 17.41 -1.81
N LYS A 61 7.01 16.36 -1.79
CA LYS A 61 7.42 14.96 -1.78
C LYS A 61 6.90 14.21 -3.01
N THR A 62 7.53 13.09 -3.30
CA THR A 62 7.19 12.17 -4.38
C THR A 62 6.63 10.84 -3.86
N GLU A 63 6.72 10.59 -2.55
CA GLU A 63 6.55 9.26 -1.97
C GLU A 63 5.29 9.15 -1.12
N VAL A 64 4.61 8.01 -1.25
CA VAL A 64 3.52 7.56 -0.40
C VAL A 64 3.90 6.23 0.23
N SER A 65 4.05 6.24 1.55
CA SER A 65 4.45 5.06 2.33
C SER A 65 3.42 3.93 2.28
N LEU A 66 3.90 2.71 2.08
CA LEU A 66 3.13 1.48 1.98
C LEU A 66 3.79 0.38 2.82
N LEU A 67 2.99 -0.62 3.18
CA LEU A 67 3.46 -1.87 3.77
C LEU A 67 3.22 -3.03 2.81
N ARG A 68 4.22 -3.91 2.72
CA ARG A 68 4.15 -5.14 1.93
C ARG A 68 3.53 -6.26 2.77
N HIS A 69 2.24 -6.54 2.55
CA HIS A 69 1.42 -7.38 3.42
C HIS A 69 1.98 -8.80 3.60
N SER A 70 2.51 -9.40 2.53
CA SER A 70 3.07 -10.76 2.54
C SER A 70 4.22 -10.96 3.55
N TYR A 71 4.79 -9.88 4.07
CA TYR A 71 5.88 -9.90 5.04
C TYR A 71 5.49 -9.40 6.42
N THR A 72 4.20 -9.22 6.67
CA THR A 72 3.64 -8.71 7.93
C THR A 72 2.25 -9.34 8.20
N SER A 73 1.49 -8.78 9.14
CA SER A 73 0.11 -9.17 9.46
C SER A 73 -0.84 -7.96 9.45
N ASP A 74 -2.15 -8.22 9.41
CA ASP A 74 -3.19 -7.20 9.53
C ASP A 74 -3.04 -6.38 10.83
N ASP A 75 -2.77 -7.07 11.94
CA ASP A 75 -2.53 -6.45 13.25
C ASP A 75 -1.35 -5.49 13.21
N PHE A 76 -0.25 -5.89 12.58
CA PHE A 76 0.91 -5.02 12.44
C PHE A 76 0.60 -3.82 11.55
N CYS A 77 -0.12 -4.01 10.43
CA CYS A 77 -0.53 -2.92 9.56
C CYS A 77 -1.36 -1.88 10.32
N LYS A 78 -2.33 -2.33 11.13
CA LYS A 78 -3.11 -1.46 12.02
C LYS A 78 -2.22 -0.71 13.01
N GLN A 79 -1.38 -1.42 13.76
CA GLN A 79 -0.50 -0.81 14.76
C GLN A 79 0.45 0.22 14.14
N HIS A 80 1.02 -0.09 12.98
CA HIS A 80 1.86 0.84 12.25
C HIS A 80 1.07 2.08 11.84
N ALA A 81 -0.12 1.92 11.25
CA ALA A 81 -0.95 3.03 10.83
C ALA A 81 -1.42 3.90 12.02
N GLN A 82 -1.76 3.30 13.16
CA GLN A 82 -2.08 4.01 14.40
C GLN A 82 -0.89 4.78 14.98
N SER A 83 0.34 4.29 14.77
CA SER A 83 1.56 4.96 15.23
C SER A 83 1.90 6.22 14.41
N LEU A 84 1.28 6.40 13.24
CA LEU A 84 1.51 7.57 12.40
C LEU A 84 0.84 8.80 13.01
N ASN A 85 1.65 9.69 13.60
CA ASN A 85 1.17 10.97 14.08
C ASN A 85 1.08 11.98 12.92
N ILE A 86 0.00 11.91 12.15
CA ILE A 86 -0.31 12.87 11.09
C ILE A 86 -1.23 13.94 11.70
N LYS A 87 -0.69 15.14 11.94
CA LYS A 87 -1.39 16.38 12.40
C LYS A 87 -2.93 16.31 12.54
N ASN A 88 -3.42 16.07 13.76
CA ASN A 88 -4.85 16.04 14.11
C ASN A 88 -5.69 15.05 13.29
N GLN A 89 -5.06 14.08 12.62
CA GLN A 89 -5.73 13.01 11.91
C GLN A 89 -5.82 11.79 12.81
N THR A 90 -6.96 11.11 12.74
CA THR A 90 -7.17 9.85 13.46
C THR A 90 -7.17 8.71 12.47
N TYR A 91 -6.47 7.63 12.80
CA TYR A 91 -6.55 6.38 12.05
C TYR A 91 -8.00 5.89 11.94
N THR A 92 -8.41 5.42 10.76
CA THR A 92 -9.78 4.93 10.51
C THR A 92 -9.87 3.62 9.74
N GLY A 93 -8.75 3.09 9.24
CA GLY A 93 -8.76 1.86 8.46
C GLY A 93 -7.54 1.67 7.59
N LEU A 94 -7.63 0.72 6.68
CA LEU A 94 -6.55 0.34 5.76
C LEU A 94 -7.09 0.30 4.33
N ALA A 95 -6.24 0.61 3.36
CA ALA A 95 -6.55 0.41 1.94
C ALA A 95 -5.54 -0.54 1.31
N THR A 96 -5.98 -1.36 0.36
CA THR A 96 -5.14 -2.33 -0.33
C THR A 96 -5.23 -2.21 -1.83
N PHE A 97 -4.14 -2.53 -2.52
CA PHE A 97 -4.07 -2.75 -3.96
C PHE A 97 -2.87 -3.63 -4.29
N LEU A 98 -2.79 -4.13 -5.53
CA LEU A 98 -1.68 -4.94 -6.02
C LEU A 98 -0.66 -4.09 -6.78
N ASN A 99 0.62 -4.46 -6.71
CA ASN A 99 1.70 -3.77 -7.43
C ASN A 99 1.43 -3.67 -8.95
N GLN A 100 0.92 -4.74 -9.57
CA GLN A 100 0.58 -4.79 -11.00
C GLN A 100 -0.36 -3.66 -11.44
N HIS A 101 -1.23 -3.17 -10.55
CA HIS A 101 -2.13 -2.08 -10.92
C HIS A 101 -1.38 -0.79 -11.23
N ILE A 102 -0.27 -0.53 -10.55
CA ILE A 102 0.53 0.68 -10.79
C ILE A 102 1.20 0.62 -12.17
N ALA A 103 1.73 -0.54 -12.56
CA ALA A 103 2.26 -0.76 -13.90
C ALA A 103 1.17 -0.56 -14.96
N ILE A 104 0.01 -1.19 -14.77
CA ILE A 104 -1.13 -1.06 -15.69
C ILE A 104 -1.60 0.39 -15.82
N ILE A 105 -1.75 1.12 -14.71
CA ILE A 105 -2.17 2.53 -14.71
C ILE A 105 -1.14 3.39 -15.44
N THR A 106 0.16 3.15 -15.19
CA THR A 106 1.26 3.90 -15.82
C THR A 106 1.34 3.67 -17.32
N ASP A 107 1.07 2.44 -17.78
CA ASP A 107 1.18 2.07 -19.19
C ASP A 107 -0.09 2.40 -19.98
N LYS A 108 -1.28 2.28 -19.38
CA LYS A 108 -2.57 2.51 -20.06
C LYS A 108 -2.94 3.98 -20.18
N ASN A 109 -2.52 4.80 -19.23
CA ASN A 109 -2.88 6.21 -19.20
C ASN A 109 -1.73 7.04 -19.75
N ASN A 110 -2.03 7.96 -20.65
CA ASN A 110 -1.05 8.89 -21.18
C ASN A 110 -0.80 10.07 -20.22
N PHE A 111 -0.64 9.78 -18.93
CA PHE A 111 -0.33 10.78 -17.92
C PHE A 111 1.12 11.23 -18.07
N SER A 112 1.35 12.53 -17.89
CA SER A 112 2.70 13.09 -17.82
C SER A 112 3.44 12.59 -16.59
N VAL A 113 2.73 12.48 -15.47
CA VAL A 113 3.22 11.96 -14.20
C VAL A 113 3.12 10.43 -14.20
N LYS A 114 4.24 9.77 -13.91
CA LYS A 114 4.32 8.31 -13.76
C LYS A 114 4.50 7.94 -12.30
N ALA A 115 4.21 6.70 -11.92
CA ALA A 115 4.54 6.19 -10.61
C ALA A 115 5.03 4.74 -10.66
N LYS A 116 5.75 4.33 -9.63
CA LYS A 116 6.20 2.94 -9.43
C LYS A 116 6.27 2.61 -7.96
N ILE A 117 6.18 1.33 -7.61
CA ILE A 117 6.42 0.88 -6.25
C ILE A 117 7.90 0.50 -6.09
N LEU A 118 8.53 0.99 -5.04
CA LEU A 118 9.90 0.65 -4.66
C LEU A 118 9.93 0.04 -3.26
N ALA A 119 10.71 -1.04 -3.07
CA ALA A 119 11.01 -1.52 -1.73
C ALA A 119 12.00 -0.57 -1.06
N SER A 120 11.59 -0.01 0.07
CA SER A 120 12.34 0.98 0.84
C SER A 120 12.40 0.58 2.32
N PRO A 121 12.99 -0.59 2.64
CA PRO A 121 13.00 -1.11 4.00
C PRO A 121 13.68 -0.14 4.97
N LEU A 122 13.06 0.14 6.11
CA LEU A 122 13.56 1.12 7.08
C LEU A 122 14.02 0.45 8.38
N ASN A 123 15.08 0.96 8.99
CA ASN A 123 15.52 0.53 10.32
C ASN A 123 14.73 1.26 11.43
N LYS A 124 15.06 1.01 12.72
CA LYS A 124 14.43 1.70 13.87
C LYS A 124 14.61 3.23 13.88
N ARG A 125 15.57 3.76 13.13
CA ARG A 125 15.83 5.21 12.97
C ARG A 125 15.18 5.77 11.70
N PHE A 126 14.33 4.99 11.03
CA PHE A 126 13.72 5.34 9.74
C PHE A 126 14.73 5.60 8.61
N GLU A 127 15.92 4.98 8.69
CA GLU A 127 16.93 5.03 7.63
C GLU A 127 16.82 3.77 6.75
N LEU A 128 17.14 3.93 5.46
CA LEU A 128 17.11 2.83 4.50
C LEU A 128 18.08 1.70 4.90
N ILE A 129 17.57 0.49 5.05
CA ILE A 129 18.37 -0.71 5.25
C ILE A 129 19.07 -1.04 3.92
N LYS A 130 20.41 -0.96 3.89
CA LYS A 130 21.23 -1.24 2.69
C LYS A 130 21.71 -2.69 2.55
N SER A 131 21.46 -3.53 3.56
CA SER A 131 21.90 -4.94 3.55
C SER A 131 21.44 -5.69 2.29
N LYS A 132 22.31 -6.52 1.72
CA LYS A 132 21.97 -7.39 0.57
C LYS A 132 20.87 -8.40 0.93
N LEU A 133 20.88 -8.89 2.18
CA LEU A 133 19.87 -9.80 2.72
C LEU A 133 18.96 -9.04 3.67
N LEU A 134 17.66 -9.06 3.41
CA LEU A 134 16.64 -8.38 4.21
C LEU A 134 15.74 -9.44 4.84
N HIS A 135 15.50 -9.35 6.15
CA HIS A 135 14.75 -10.34 6.92
C HIS A 135 13.59 -9.69 7.65
N LYS A 136 12.47 -10.41 7.83
CA LYS A 136 11.28 -9.95 8.58
C LYS A 136 11.59 -9.53 10.01
N MET A 137 12.55 -10.19 10.63
CA MET A 137 13.00 -9.90 12.01
C MET A 137 13.97 -8.72 12.11
N HIS A 138 14.34 -8.08 10.99
CA HIS A 138 15.16 -6.88 11.08
C HIS A 138 14.42 -5.79 11.86
N PRO A 139 15.11 -5.08 12.77
CA PRO A 139 14.49 -4.04 13.57
C PRO A 139 14.03 -2.86 12.69
N GLY A 140 12.81 -2.38 12.88
CA GLY A 140 12.23 -1.25 12.12
C GLY A 140 11.04 -1.69 11.26
N LEU A 141 11.02 -1.25 10.00
CA LEU A 141 10.01 -1.56 8.99
C LEU A 141 10.67 -2.23 7.78
N PRO A 142 11.14 -3.49 7.91
CA PRO A 142 11.82 -4.17 6.81
C PRO A 142 10.87 -4.53 5.65
N MET A 143 9.55 -4.49 5.86
CA MET A 143 8.52 -4.68 4.85
C MET A 143 8.05 -3.37 4.19
N HIS A 144 8.68 -2.23 4.49
CA HIS A 144 8.26 -0.93 3.96
C HIS A 144 8.50 -0.83 2.45
N ALA A 145 7.59 -0.16 1.77
CA ALA A 145 7.68 0.20 0.37
C ALA A 145 7.13 1.62 0.17
N ASP A 146 7.46 2.23 -0.96
CA ASP A 146 6.91 3.53 -1.35
C ASP A 146 6.29 3.44 -2.73
N LEU A 147 5.10 4.03 -2.88
CA LEU A 147 4.61 4.49 -4.18
C LEU A 147 5.33 5.80 -4.49
N VAL A 148 6.16 5.80 -5.53
CA VAL A 148 7.02 6.92 -5.90
C VAL A 148 6.56 7.50 -7.22
N TYR A 149 6.08 8.74 -7.17
CA TYR A 149 5.77 9.57 -8.32
C TYR A 149 7.04 10.10 -9.00
N SER A 150 7.00 10.27 -10.31
CA SER A 150 8.12 10.79 -11.11
C SER A 150 8.46 12.25 -10.78
N GLU A 151 7.49 13.00 -10.27
CA GLU A 151 7.61 14.41 -9.96
C GLU A 151 6.98 14.73 -8.59
N PRO A 152 7.55 15.68 -7.82
CA PRO A 152 7.02 16.03 -6.51
C PRO A 152 5.69 16.78 -6.63
N LEU A 153 4.82 16.63 -5.64
CA LEU A 153 3.59 17.42 -5.56
C LEU A 153 3.91 18.88 -5.20
N GLN A 154 3.83 19.80 -6.16
CA GLN A 154 4.16 21.21 -5.93
C GLN A 154 3.16 21.89 -4.98
N LYS A 155 3.68 22.66 -4.01
CA LYS A 155 2.84 23.38 -3.04
C LYS A 155 2.20 24.60 -3.70
N GLY A 156 0.88 24.76 -3.55
CA GLY A 156 0.14 25.92 -4.07
C GLY A 156 -0.25 25.83 -5.55
N VAL A 157 0.14 24.75 -6.24
CA VAL A 157 -0.21 24.50 -7.64
C VAL A 157 -1.28 23.41 -7.70
N VAL A 158 -2.22 23.54 -8.63
CA VAL A 158 -3.22 22.50 -8.88
C VAL A 158 -2.53 21.31 -9.54
N ALA A 159 -2.39 20.22 -8.79
CA ALA A 159 -1.75 19.00 -9.26
C ALA A 159 -2.76 18.06 -9.96
N THR A 160 -3.29 18.49 -11.11
CA THR A 160 -4.31 17.73 -11.86
C THR A 160 -3.85 16.32 -12.21
N GLU A 161 -2.64 16.18 -12.76
CA GLU A 161 -2.10 14.89 -13.20
C GLU A 161 -1.87 13.91 -12.04
N HIS A 162 -1.31 14.37 -10.91
CA HIS A 162 -1.18 13.54 -9.71
C HIS A 162 -2.55 13.08 -9.18
N ARG A 163 -3.56 13.96 -9.22
CA ARG A 163 -4.92 13.62 -8.78
C ARG A 163 -5.56 12.59 -9.69
N LEU A 164 -5.46 12.75 -11.00
CA LEU A 164 -5.97 11.78 -11.97
C LEU A 164 -5.32 10.41 -11.76
N PHE A 165 -3.99 10.37 -11.60
CA PHE A 165 -3.28 9.13 -11.30
C PHE A 165 -3.75 8.51 -9.98
N ALA A 166 -3.86 9.30 -8.92
CA ALA A 166 -4.33 8.85 -7.61
C ALA A 166 -5.81 8.40 -7.61
N ASP A 167 -6.66 9.00 -8.45
CA ASP A 167 -8.03 8.56 -8.69
C ASP A 167 -8.07 7.17 -9.38
N GLU A 168 -7.15 6.90 -10.32
CA GLU A 168 -7.03 5.54 -10.89
C GLU A 168 -6.60 4.50 -9.85
N ILE A 169 -5.64 4.84 -8.97
CA ILE A 169 -5.25 3.96 -7.85
C ILE A 169 -6.45 3.73 -6.92
N LEU A 170 -7.21 4.78 -6.63
CA LEU A 170 -8.40 4.71 -5.78
C LEU A 170 -9.44 3.73 -6.35
N ARG A 171 -9.67 3.73 -7.67
CA ARG A 171 -10.63 2.82 -8.34
C ARG A 171 -10.26 1.35 -8.24
N VAL A 172 -8.97 1.03 -8.21
CA VAL A 172 -8.48 -0.35 -8.10
C VAL A 172 -8.18 -0.75 -6.66
N SER A 173 -8.38 0.15 -5.69
CA SER A 173 -8.13 -0.12 -4.28
C SER A 173 -9.37 -0.67 -3.57
N ASN A 174 -9.17 -1.53 -2.57
CA ASN A 174 -10.21 -1.88 -1.61
C ASN A 174 -9.97 -1.11 -0.31
N TYR A 175 -11.02 -0.48 0.22
CA TYR A 175 -10.97 0.23 1.50
C TYR A 175 -11.64 -0.59 2.60
N PHE A 176 -10.91 -0.85 3.68
CA PHE A 176 -11.34 -1.57 4.86
C PHE A 176 -11.43 -0.59 6.03
N PRO A 177 -12.63 -0.05 6.36
CA PRO A 177 -12.79 0.73 7.58
C PRO A 177 -12.54 -0.17 8.80
N ASP A 178 -11.77 0.33 9.77
CA ASP A 178 -11.54 -0.39 11.02
C ASP A 178 -12.82 -0.29 11.88
N PRO A 179 -13.43 -1.41 12.31
CA PRO A 179 -14.58 -1.37 13.20
C PRO A 179 -14.23 -0.82 14.59
N GLU A 180 -12.97 -0.89 14.99
CA GLU A 180 -12.47 -0.42 16.28
C GLU A 180 -11.19 0.42 16.10
N PRO A 181 -11.28 1.65 15.57
CA PRO A 181 -10.10 2.46 15.23
C PRO A 181 -9.34 3.01 16.44
N SER A 182 -9.85 2.80 17.67
CA SER A 182 -9.28 3.36 18.88
C SER A 182 -7.83 2.90 19.09
N VAL A 183 -6.99 3.80 19.62
CA VAL A 183 -5.56 3.53 19.84
C VAL A 183 -5.30 2.44 20.88
N ILE A 184 -6.31 2.09 21.67
CA ILE A 184 -6.23 1.06 22.70
C ILE A 184 -6.23 -0.34 22.08
N THR A 185 -6.98 -0.54 21.00
CA THR A 185 -7.07 -1.85 20.33
C THR A 185 -5.92 -1.98 19.34
N LYS A 186 -5.03 -2.95 19.59
CA LYS A 186 -3.87 -3.24 18.73
C LYS A 186 -4.14 -4.30 17.67
N TYR A 187 -5.27 -4.99 17.79
CA TYR A 187 -5.64 -6.10 16.91
C TYR A 187 -6.63 -5.62 15.86
N TRP A 188 -6.45 -6.12 14.64
CA TRP A 188 -7.37 -5.94 13.54
C TRP A 188 -8.62 -6.79 13.79
N ARG A 189 -9.78 -6.13 13.76
CA ARG A 189 -11.10 -6.77 13.94
C ARG A 189 -11.95 -6.72 12.66
N GLY A 190 -11.44 -6.10 11.60
CA GLY A 190 -12.11 -6.04 10.31
C GLY A 190 -11.97 -7.36 9.53
N LYS A 191 -12.51 -7.36 8.31
CA LYS A 191 -12.27 -8.45 7.35
C LYS A 191 -10.78 -8.56 7.05
N SER A 192 -10.29 -9.78 6.84
CA SER A 192 -8.89 -9.99 6.46
C SER A 192 -8.52 -9.15 5.24
N LEU A 193 -7.35 -8.54 5.29
CA LEU A 193 -6.88 -7.71 4.17
C LEU A 193 -6.62 -8.61 2.97
N CYS A 194 -7.35 -8.33 1.90
CA CYS A 194 -7.18 -8.96 0.59
C CYS A 194 -7.30 -7.88 -0.48
N TRP A 195 -7.02 -8.27 -1.73
CA TRP A 195 -7.51 -7.53 -2.87
C TRP A 195 -8.55 -8.38 -3.59
N GLU A 196 -9.70 -7.78 -3.86
CA GLU A 196 -10.76 -8.36 -4.65
C GLU A 196 -11.11 -7.38 -5.77
N PRO A 197 -11.30 -7.85 -7.02
CA PRO A 197 -11.79 -6.98 -8.09
C PRO A 197 -13.08 -6.32 -7.61
N ASN A 198 -13.13 -4.99 -7.68
CA ASN A 198 -14.38 -4.29 -7.45
C ASN A 198 -15.37 -4.81 -8.50
N SER A 199 -16.35 -5.61 -8.08
CA SER A 199 -17.46 -5.99 -8.95
C SER A 199 -18.06 -4.67 -9.43
N GLU A 200 -17.98 -4.40 -10.73
CA GLU A 200 -18.38 -3.16 -11.36
C GLU A 200 -19.72 -2.67 -10.74
N GLY A 201 -19.65 -1.66 -9.87
CA GLY A 201 -20.83 -1.15 -9.14
C GLY A 201 -20.67 -0.83 -7.64
N SER A 202 -19.63 -1.26 -6.93
CA SER A 202 -19.55 -1.09 -5.46
C SER A 202 -18.92 0.24 -4.95
N CYS A 203 -19.02 1.35 -5.70
CA CYS A 203 -18.76 2.69 -5.13
C CYS A 203 -19.81 3.11 -4.06
N GLU A 204 -20.75 2.22 -3.78
CA GLU A 204 -21.59 2.22 -2.59
C GLU A 204 -21.19 1.05 -1.69
N ALA A 205 -20.29 1.33 -0.74
CA ALA A 205 -20.24 0.52 0.47
C ALA A 205 -21.62 0.62 1.13
N LYS A 206 -22.50 -0.37 0.89
CA LYS A 206 -23.73 -0.54 1.64
C LYS A 206 -23.34 -0.76 3.10
N VAL A 207 -23.43 0.29 3.89
CA VAL A 207 -23.46 0.19 5.35
C VAL A 207 -24.75 -0.54 5.67
N GLN A 208 -24.66 -1.80 6.10
CA GLN A 208 -25.78 -2.45 6.77
C GLN A 208 -26.03 -1.64 8.05
N SER A 209 -27.17 -0.94 8.07
CA SER A 209 -27.76 -0.26 9.22
C SER A 209 -28.22 -1.28 10.26
#